data_AF-B5W7F9-F1
#
_entry.id   AF-B5W7F9-F1
#
_cell.length_a   1.000
_cell.length_b   1.000
_cell.length_c   1.000
_cell.angle_alpha   90.00
_cell.angle_beta   90.00
_cell.angle_gamma   90.00
#
_symmetry.space_group_name_H-M   'P 1'
#
loop_
_entity.id
_entity.type
_entity.pdbx_description
1 polymer ?
#
loop_
_entity_poly.entity_id
_entity_poly.type
_entity_poly.pdbx_seq_one_letter_code
_entity_poly.pdbx_strand_id
1 'polypeptide(L)'
;MIKAIHKLNQDKKNGTLKDYPIRDLVKHAEMFGPYLKNRRLETNQIRKFLDAINRLKAKLAQTEENQNQLFAEIEPEIVLLKPKLAYAAARQEAAKPLSDVMSAAIDHVHSLEDFERLVQLIESIIAYHKAEGGK
;
A
#
# COMPACT_ATOMS: atom_id res chain seq x y z
N MET A 1 3.17 -12.35 -1.84
CA MET A 1 2.56 -11.07 -1.46
C MET A 1 1.03 -11.14 -1.41
N ILE A 2 0.29 -11.22 -2.54
CA ILE A 2 -1.19 -11.32 -2.50
C ILE A 2 -1.66 -12.49 -1.62
N LYS A 3 -1.09 -13.70 -1.79
CA LYS A 3 -1.38 -14.85 -0.93
C LYS A 3 -1.02 -14.63 0.54
N ALA A 4 -0.01 -13.81 0.85
CA ALA A 4 0.37 -13.50 2.23
C ALA A 4 -0.63 -12.52 2.86
N ILE A 5 -1.05 -11.50 2.10
CA ILE A 5 -2.12 -10.57 2.48
C ILE A 5 -3.42 -11.34 2.68
N HIS A 6 -3.79 -12.24 1.75
CA HIS A 6 -4.97 -13.09 1.89
C HIS A 6 -4.83 -14.12 3.02
N LYS A 7 -3.61 -14.54 3.38
CA LYS A 7 -3.38 -15.45 4.50
C LYS A 7 -3.64 -14.79 5.85
N LEU A 8 -3.63 -13.44 5.94
CA LEU A 8 -4.15 -12.71 7.09
C LEU A 8 -5.62 -13.10 7.41
N ASN A 9 -6.37 -13.67 6.45
CA ASN A 9 -7.72 -14.16 6.67
C ASN A 9 -7.83 -15.62 7.16
N GLN A 10 -6.77 -16.44 7.08
CA GLN A 10 -6.85 -17.87 7.43
C GLN A 10 -6.46 -18.18 8.89
N ASP A 11 -5.70 -17.29 9.53
CA ASP A 11 -5.31 -17.41 10.93
C ASP A 11 -5.99 -16.30 11.75
N LYS A 12 -7.24 -16.57 12.16
CA LYS A 12 -8.16 -15.74 12.98
C LYS A 12 -8.92 -14.62 12.24
N LYS A 13 -10.21 -14.52 12.59
CA LYS A 13 -11.16 -13.46 12.19
C LYS A 13 -10.47 -12.09 12.20
N ASN A 14 -10.44 -11.41 11.06
CA ASN A 14 -9.98 -10.02 10.86
C ASN A 14 -8.47 -9.78 11.10
N GLY A 15 -7.58 -10.42 10.34
CA GLY A 15 -6.18 -9.99 10.31
C GLY A 15 -6.08 -8.53 9.86
N THR A 16 -5.36 -7.70 10.62
CA THR A 16 -5.15 -6.28 10.31
C THR A 16 -3.80 -6.07 9.64
N LEU A 17 -3.62 -4.96 8.90
CA LEU A 17 -2.39 -4.78 8.13
C LEU A 17 -1.16 -4.65 9.05
N LYS A 18 -1.29 -4.04 10.23
CA LYS A 18 -0.20 -3.89 11.21
C LYS A 18 0.37 -5.22 11.70
N ASP A 19 -0.42 -6.29 11.65
CA ASP A 19 -0.01 -7.63 12.05
C ASP A 19 0.88 -8.31 11.01
N TYR A 20 0.95 -7.78 9.78
CA TYR A 20 1.84 -8.28 8.74
C TYR A 20 3.31 -8.03 9.17
N PRO A 21 4.14 -9.05 9.50
CA PRO A 21 5.43 -8.82 10.12
C PRO A 21 6.39 -7.99 9.24
N ILE A 22 7.10 -7.03 9.83
CA ILE A 22 7.91 -6.07 9.07
C ILE A 22 9.00 -6.74 8.22
N ARG A 23 9.61 -7.82 8.74
CA ARG A 23 10.62 -8.60 8.00
C ARG A 23 10.02 -9.29 6.77
N ASP A 24 8.81 -9.82 6.89
CA ASP A 24 8.12 -10.46 5.78
C ASP A 24 7.63 -9.42 4.77
N LEU A 25 7.16 -8.27 5.23
CA LEU A 25 6.79 -7.15 4.37
C LEU A 25 7.95 -6.72 3.48
N VAL A 26 9.11 -6.44 4.10
CA VAL A 26 10.32 -6.03 3.37
C VAL A 26 10.78 -7.12 2.41
N LYS A 27 10.84 -8.38 2.84
CA LYS A 27 11.20 -9.52 1.98
C LYS A 27 10.24 -9.69 0.80
N HIS A 28 8.93 -9.52 1.02
CA HIS A 28 7.97 -9.59 -0.06
C HIS A 28 8.12 -8.40 -1.02
N ALA A 29 8.35 -7.19 -0.51
CA ALA A 29 8.62 -6.01 -1.33
C ALA A 29 9.89 -6.15 -2.17
N GLU A 30 10.94 -6.76 -1.61
CA GLU A 30 12.19 -7.10 -2.30
C GLU A 30 11.95 -8.01 -3.51
N MET A 31 11.02 -8.96 -3.41
CA MET A 31 10.65 -9.79 -4.57
C MET A 31 9.70 -9.06 -5.53
N PHE A 32 8.84 -8.18 -5.01
CA PHE A 32 7.76 -7.58 -5.79
C PHE A 32 8.21 -6.36 -6.60
N GLY A 33 9.11 -5.54 -6.08
CA GLY A 33 9.71 -4.42 -6.82
C GLY A 33 10.32 -4.84 -8.18
N PRO A 34 11.25 -5.82 -8.21
CA PRO A 34 11.79 -6.37 -9.45
C PRO A 34 10.71 -6.94 -10.37
N TYR A 35 9.72 -7.64 -9.81
CA TYR A 35 8.59 -8.18 -10.57
C TYR A 35 7.80 -7.08 -11.29
N LEU A 36 7.49 -5.98 -10.61
CA LEU A 36 6.82 -4.82 -11.21
C LEU A 36 7.68 -4.16 -12.29
N LYS A 37 9.00 -4.04 -12.06
CA LYS A 37 9.93 -3.52 -13.06
C LYS A 37 9.98 -4.40 -14.31
N ASN A 38 9.99 -5.72 -14.15
CA ASN A 38 9.99 -6.66 -15.27
C ASN A 38 8.67 -6.63 -16.06
N ARG A 39 7.56 -6.25 -15.41
CA ARG A 39 6.28 -5.92 -16.04
C ARG A 39 6.27 -4.55 -16.73
N ARG A 40 7.39 -3.82 -16.72
CA ARG A 40 7.54 -2.46 -17.27
C ARG A 40 6.59 -1.45 -16.61
N LEU A 41 6.30 -1.64 -15.32
CA LEU A 41 5.60 -0.59 -14.57
C LEU A 41 6.53 0.61 -14.40
N GLU A 42 6.08 1.77 -14.84
CA GLU A 42 6.82 3.02 -14.68
C GLU A 42 6.81 3.48 -13.22
N THR A 43 7.94 3.98 -12.73
CA THR A 43 8.09 4.49 -11.37
C THR A 43 7.09 5.61 -11.08
N ASN A 44 6.73 6.41 -12.08
CA ASN A 44 5.73 7.48 -11.94
C ASN A 44 4.35 6.95 -11.49
N GLN A 45 3.96 5.74 -11.89
CA GLN A 45 2.69 5.15 -11.46
C GLN A 45 2.72 4.78 -9.97
N ILE A 46 3.85 4.23 -9.50
CA ILE A 46 4.06 3.93 -8.08
C ILE A 46 4.13 5.24 -7.27
N ARG A 47 4.86 6.25 -7.77
CA ARG A 47 4.98 7.57 -7.13
C ARG A 47 3.63 8.25 -6.96
N LYS A 48 2.77 8.28 -7.97
CA LYS A 48 1.43 8.90 -7.84
C LYS A 48 0.62 8.33 -6.69
N PHE A 49 0.73 7.03 -6.46
CA PHE A 49 0.06 6.38 -5.34
C PHE A 49 0.75 6.70 -4.00
N LEU A 50 2.08 6.67 -3.95
CA LEU A 50 2.85 7.11 -2.79
C LEU A 50 2.56 8.57 -2.42
N ASP A 51 2.46 9.47 -3.40
CA ASP A 51 2.15 10.88 -3.21
C ASP A 51 0.75 11.07 -2.60
N ALA A 52 -0.23 10.24 -3.01
CA ALA A 52 -1.56 10.26 -2.41
C ALA A 52 -1.52 9.83 -0.94
N ILE A 53 -0.76 8.79 -0.61
CA ILE A 53 -0.55 8.35 0.79
C ILE A 53 0.18 9.41 1.61
N ASN A 54 1.22 10.04 1.06
CA ASN A 54 2.00 11.08 1.74
C ASN A 54 1.16 12.32 2.05
N ARG A 55 0.18 12.66 1.19
CA ARG A 55 -0.78 13.75 1.49
C ARG A 55 -1.64 13.42 2.70
N LEU A 56 -2.08 12.17 2.86
CA LEU A 56 -2.83 11.73 4.04
C LEU A 56 -1.95 11.76 5.29
N LYS A 57 -0.70 11.29 5.19
CA LYS A 57 0.28 11.39 6.29
C LYS A 57 0.55 12.83 6.71
N ALA A 58 0.62 13.76 5.76
CA ALA A 58 0.80 15.18 6.04
C ALA A 58 -0.41 15.83 6.73
N LYS A 59 -1.64 15.40 6.43
CA LYS A 59 -2.85 15.85 7.13
C LYS A 59 -2.81 15.49 8.61
N LEU A 60 -2.38 14.27 8.93
CA LEU A 60 -2.27 13.79 10.31
C LEU A 60 -1.25 14.58 11.15
N ALA A 61 -0.20 15.12 10.53
CA ALA A 61 0.86 15.85 11.24
C ALA A 61 0.43 17.25 11.74
N GLN A 62 -0.77 17.71 11.37
CA GLN A 62 -1.26 19.07 11.66
C GLN A 62 -2.37 19.10 12.72
N THR A 63 -2.73 17.96 13.29
CA THR A 63 -3.93 17.81 14.11
C THR A 63 -3.59 17.29 15.50
N GLU A 64 -4.00 18.02 16.54
CA GLU A 64 -3.86 17.63 17.96
C GLU A 64 -5.07 16.81 18.45
N GLU A 65 -5.36 15.70 17.78
CA GLU A 65 -6.46 14.80 18.12
C GLU A 65 -5.97 13.42 18.60
N ASN A 66 -6.87 12.65 19.21
CA ASN A 66 -6.55 11.26 19.54
C ASN A 66 -6.52 10.38 18.27
N GLN A 67 -5.82 9.24 18.35
CA GLN A 67 -5.57 8.37 17.21
C GLN A 67 -6.83 7.88 16.48
N ASN A 68 -7.93 7.66 17.20
CA ASN A 68 -9.17 7.16 16.60
C ASN A 68 -9.89 8.24 15.78
N GLN A 69 -9.91 9.48 16.25
CA GLN A 69 -10.47 10.61 15.52
C GLN A 69 -9.66 10.87 14.24
N LEU A 70 -8.34 10.97 14.39
CA LEU A 70 -7.40 11.10 13.27
C LEU A 70 -7.59 10.04 12.18
N PHE A 71 -7.78 8.77 12.59
CA PHE A 71 -8.03 7.71 11.63
C PHE A 71 -9.37 7.88 10.90
N ALA A 72 -10.44 8.17 11.65
CA ALA A 72 -11.77 8.36 11.08
C ALA A 72 -11.82 9.50 10.04
N GLU A 73 -10.99 10.54 10.21
CA GLU A 73 -10.86 11.63 9.23
C GLU A 73 -10.28 11.15 7.88
N ILE A 74 -9.27 10.28 7.91
CA ILE A 74 -8.55 9.87 6.70
C ILE A 74 -9.05 8.57 6.08
N GLU A 75 -9.76 7.73 6.84
CA GLU A 75 -10.23 6.41 6.40
C GLU A 75 -11.02 6.48 5.07
N PRO A 76 -11.98 7.41 4.87
CA PRO A 76 -12.68 7.53 3.59
C PRO A 76 -11.73 7.80 2.42
N GLU A 77 -10.70 8.62 2.62
CA GLU A 77 -9.72 8.94 1.58
C GLU A 77 -8.81 7.76 1.27
N ILE A 78 -8.44 6.95 2.28
CA ILE A 78 -7.70 5.70 2.10
C ILE A 78 -8.51 4.73 1.23
N VAL A 79 -9.79 4.51 1.57
CA VAL A 79 -10.69 3.61 0.82
C VAL A 79 -10.87 4.09 -0.62
N LEU A 80 -10.98 5.40 -0.84
CA LEU A 80 -11.08 6.02 -2.16
C LEU A 80 -9.81 5.91 -3.01
N LEU A 81 -8.70 5.39 -2.48
CA LEU A 81 -7.55 5.04 -3.30
C LEU A 81 -7.80 3.79 -4.16
N LYS A 82 -8.67 2.87 -3.73
CA LYS A 82 -9.02 1.65 -4.49
C LYS A 82 -9.56 1.94 -5.90
N PRO A 83 -10.55 2.82 -6.12
CA PRO A 83 -11.00 3.15 -7.47
C PRO A 83 -9.91 3.82 -8.32
N LYS A 84 -9.01 4.61 -7.72
CA LYS A 84 -7.87 5.21 -8.43
C LYS A 84 -6.88 4.14 -8.92
N LEU A 85 -6.61 3.14 -8.08
CA LEU A 85 -5.80 1.97 -8.42
C LEU A 85 -6.46 1.14 -9.54
N ALA A 86 -7.76 0.86 -9.42
CA ALA A 86 -8.51 0.12 -10.43
C ALA A 86 -8.50 0.83 -11.79
N TYR A 87 -8.67 2.15 -11.80
CA TYR A 87 -8.57 2.94 -13.04
C TYR A 87 -7.17 2.90 -13.64
N ALA A 88 -6.11 3.02 -12.82
CA ALA A 88 -4.73 2.91 -13.30
C ALA A 88 -4.44 1.54 -13.90
N ALA A 89 -4.92 0.46 -13.27
CA ALA A 89 -4.82 -0.90 -13.78
C ALA A 89 -5.58 -1.11 -15.09
N ALA A 90 -6.80 -0.56 -15.21
CA ALA A 90 -7.59 -0.63 -16.44
C ALA A 90 -6.93 0.12 -17.60
N ARG A 91 -6.25 1.24 -17.31
CA ARG A 91 -5.54 2.03 -18.33
C ARG A 91 -4.18 1.41 -18.72
N GLN A 92 -3.51 0.74 -17.78
CA GLN A 92 -2.19 0.16 -17.99
C GLN A 92 -2.09 -1.17 -17.24
N GLU A 93 -2.10 -2.29 -17.97
CA GLU A 93 -2.07 -3.64 -17.38
C GLU A 93 -0.83 -3.87 -16.50
N ALA A 94 0.29 -3.19 -16.78
CA ALA A 94 1.49 -3.25 -15.94
C ALA A 94 1.25 -2.76 -14.49
N ALA A 95 0.23 -1.91 -14.27
CA ALA A 95 -0.15 -1.40 -12.94
C ALA A 95 -1.07 -2.36 -12.18
N LYS A 96 -1.67 -3.35 -12.86
CA LYS A 96 -2.61 -4.28 -12.24
C LYS A 96 -2.04 -5.03 -11.03
N PRO A 97 -0.81 -5.60 -11.08
CA PRO A 97 -0.32 -6.30 -9.90
C PRO A 97 -0.14 -5.39 -8.68
N LEU A 98 0.32 -4.14 -8.90
CA LEU A 98 0.40 -3.13 -7.84
C LEU A 98 -1.00 -2.81 -7.31
N SER A 99 -1.95 -2.57 -8.22
CA SER A 99 -3.36 -2.33 -7.86
C SER A 99 -3.95 -3.44 -7.01
N ASP A 100 -3.74 -4.71 -7.39
CA ASP A 100 -4.26 -5.87 -6.67
C ASP A 100 -3.67 -5.96 -5.26
N VAL A 101 -2.35 -5.80 -5.13
CA VAL A 101 -1.65 -5.80 -3.83
C VAL A 101 -2.11 -4.65 -2.95
N MET A 102 -2.14 -3.43 -3.48
CA MET A 102 -2.48 -2.25 -2.69
C MET A 102 -3.96 -2.23 -2.31
N SER A 103 -4.86 -2.68 -3.20
CA SER A 103 -6.28 -2.78 -2.89
C SER A 103 -6.54 -3.80 -1.79
N ALA A 104 -5.87 -4.96 -1.86
CA ALA A 104 -5.97 -5.97 -0.80
C ALA A 104 -5.38 -5.44 0.52
N ALA A 105 -4.26 -4.71 0.49
CA ALA A 105 -3.70 -4.11 1.71
C ALA A 105 -4.64 -3.06 2.33
N ILE A 106 -5.29 -2.22 1.52
CA ILE A 106 -6.27 -1.23 1.98
C ILE A 106 -7.46 -1.87 2.70
N ASP A 107 -7.91 -3.05 2.26
CA ASP A 107 -9.02 -3.77 2.92
C ASP A 107 -8.71 -4.18 4.36
N HIS A 108 -7.44 -4.17 4.76
CA HIS A 108 -6.97 -4.49 6.11
C HIS A 108 -6.53 -3.26 6.92
N VAL A 109 -6.86 -2.05 6.46
CA VAL A 109 -6.53 -0.80 7.16
C VAL A 109 -7.71 -0.33 8.00
N HIS A 110 -7.59 -0.46 9.33
CA HIS A 110 -8.66 -0.11 10.29
C HIS A 110 -8.17 0.76 11.45
N SER A 111 -6.92 1.24 11.39
CA SER A 111 -6.29 2.09 12.39
C SER A 111 -5.11 2.87 11.80
N LEU A 112 -4.60 3.87 12.55
CA LEU A 112 -3.37 4.59 12.16
C LEU A 112 -2.15 3.66 12.08
N GLU A 113 -2.09 2.62 12.90
CA GLU A 113 -1.00 1.63 12.89
C GLU A 113 -1.04 0.80 11.60
N ASP A 114 -2.23 0.44 11.13
CA ASP A 114 -2.41 -0.22 9.84
C ASP A 114 -2.05 0.72 8.69
N PHE A 115 -2.44 1.99 8.77
CA PHE A 115 -2.10 2.99 7.78
C PHE A 115 -0.59 3.20 7.69
N GLU A 116 0.11 3.31 8.82
CA GLU A 116 1.58 3.39 8.83
C GLU A 116 2.21 2.13 8.24
N ARG A 117 1.61 0.95 8.44
CA ARG A 117 2.06 -0.28 7.78
C ARG A 117 1.83 -0.25 6.27
N LEU A 118 0.74 0.35 5.80
CA LEU A 118 0.48 0.58 4.37
C LEU A 118 1.54 1.50 3.75
N VAL A 119 1.91 2.57 4.45
CA VAL A 119 2.98 3.50 4.06
C VAL A 119 4.29 2.74 3.88
N GLN A 120 4.69 1.95 4.89
CA GLN A 120 5.92 1.15 4.85
C GLN A 120 5.91 0.14 3.69
N LEU A 121 4.76 -0.46 3.38
CA LEU A 121 4.60 -1.36 2.24
C LEU A 121 4.92 -0.65 0.92
N ILE A 122 4.28 0.50 0.64
CA ILE A 122 4.49 1.19 -0.64
C ILE A 122 5.90 1.78 -0.76
N GLU A 123 6.46 2.29 0.34
CA GLU A 123 7.84 2.80 0.40
C GLU A 123 8.86 1.69 0.11
N SER A 124 8.66 0.50 0.68
CA SER A 124 9.51 -0.65 0.40
C SER A 124 9.39 -1.08 -1.06
N ILE A 125 8.17 -1.14 -1.62
CA ILE A 125 7.95 -1.53 -3.02
C ILE A 125 8.65 -0.56 -3.98
N ILE A 126 8.49 0.76 -3.79
CA ILE A 126 9.12 1.73 -4.69
C ILE A 126 10.64 1.72 -4.55
N ALA A 127 11.18 1.50 -3.34
CA ALA A 127 12.61 1.43 -3.11
C ALA A 127 13.24 0.26 -3.90
N TYR A 128 12.69 -0.94 -3.76
CA TYR A 128 13.17 -2.11 -4.50
C TYR A 128 12.89 -2.04 -6.00
N HIS A 129 11.77 -1.45 -6.42
CA HIS A 129 11.51 -1.21 -7.85
C HIS A 129 12.57 -0.29 -8.48
N LYS A 130 12.93 0.80 -7.78
CA LYS A 130 13.99 1.71 -8.22
C LYS A 130 15.38 1.08 -8.18
N ALA A 131 15.69 0.29 -7.15
CA ALA A 131 16.97 -0.40 -7.02
C ALA A 131 17.26 -1.30 -8.24
N GLU A 132 16.21 -1.87 -8.84
CA GLU A 132 16.27 -2.71 -10.04
C GLU A 132 16.25 -1.94 -11.38
N GLY A 133 16.45 -0.61 -11.32
CA GLY A 133 16.48 0.26 -12.49
C GLY A 133 15.10 0.58 -13.07
N GLY A 134 14.06 0.56 -12.25
CA GLY A 134 12.74 1.10 -12.61
C GLY A 134 12.85 2.55 -13.09
N LYS A 135 12.20 2.87 -14.23
CA LYS A 135 12.18 4.21 -14.82
C LYS A 135 10.87 4.91 -14.49
#